data_AF-X1FGB2-F1
#
_entry.id   AF-X1FGB2-F1
#
_cell.length_a   1.000
_cell.length_b   1.000
_cell.length_c   1.000
_cell.angle_alpha   90.00
_cell.angle_beta   90.00
_cell.angle_gamma   90.00
#
_symmetry.space_group_name_H-M   'P 1'
#
loop_
_entity.id
_entity.type
_entity.pdbx_description
1 polymer ?
#
loop_
_entity_poly.entity_id
_entity_poly.type
_entity_poly.pdbx_seq_one_letter_code
_entity_poly.pdbx_strand_id
1 'polypeptide(L)' 'MGQITAEERKIIGRKGRRERNPQTGEELQIPAKKVPNFMPRKGLREAIK' A
#
# COMPACT_ATOMS: atom_id res chain seq x y z
N MET A 1 10.18 -15.68 17.92
CA MET A 1 8.96 -14.99 17.44
C MET A 1 9.36 -13.57 17.06
N GLY A 2 9.78 -13.37 15.81
CA GLY A 2 10.28 -12.08 15.34
C GLY A 2 9.13 -11.11 15.12
N GLN A 3 8.92 -10.22 16.09
CA GLN A 3 8.07 -9.06 15.92
C GLN A 3 8.71 -8.17 14.85
N ILE A 4 8.16 -8.20 13.64
CA ILE A 4 8.55 -7.24 12.60
C ILE A 4 7.86 -5.94 12.97
N THR A 5 8.60 -5.05 13.62
CA THR A 5 8.18 -3.67 13.91
C THR A 5 7.78 -2.97 12.61
N ALA A 6 6.68 -2.23 12.64
CA ALA A 6 6.06 -1.63 11.45
C ALA A 6 6.93 -0.57 10.75
N GLU A 7 8.07 -0.21 11.33
CA GLU A 7 8.94 0.89 10.92
C GLU A 7 9.83 0.58 9.70
N GLU A 8 10.07 -0.70 9.37
CA GLU A 8 10.96 -1.08 8.23
C GLU A 8 10.18 -1.44 6.94
N ARG A 9 8.85 -1.32 6.91
CA ARG A 9 8.06 -1.54 5.69
C ARG A 9 8.17 -0.33 4.78
N LYS A 10 8.46 -0.51 3.49
CA LYS A 10 8.48 0.59 2.50
C LYS A 10 7.10 1.25 2.46
N ILE A 11 6.96 2.42 3.07
CA ILE A 11 5.73 3.21 3.03
C ILE A 11 5.73 3.99 1.72
N ILE A 12 4.75 3.75 0.85
CA ILE A 12 4.56 4.55 -0.37
C ILE A 12 3.45 5.56 -0.10
N GLY A 13 3.72 6.84 -0.36
CA GLY A 13 2.71 7.89 -0.31
C GLY A 13 1.83 7.83 -1.56
N ARG A 14 0.53 7.56 -1.40
CA ARG A 14 -0.43 7.79 -2.49
C ARG A 14 -0.81 9.27 -2.49
N LYS A 15 -0.64 9.94 -3.64
CA LYS A 15 -1.09 11.32 -3.85
C LYS A 15 -2.62 11.38 -3.73
N GLY A 16 -3.12 12.46 -3.14
CA GLY A 16 -4.56 12.73 -3.14
C GLY A 16 -5.05 12.91 -4.57
N ARG A 17 -6.21 12.32 -4.88
CA ARG A 17 -6.80 12.38 -6.22
C ARG A 17 -8.31 12.51 -6.11
N ARG A 18 -8.89 13.10 -7.15
CA ARG A 18 -10.34 13.06 -7.37
C ARG A 18 -10.63 11.72 -8.02
N GLU A 19 -11.51 10.94 -7.40
CA GLU A 19 -11.94 9.65 -7.93
C GLU A 19 -13.46 9.64 -7.97
N ARG A 20 -14.04 8.92 -8.94
CA ARG A 20 -15.48 8.74 -9.01
C ARG A 20 -15.87 7.49 -8.24
N ASN A 21 -16.92 7.58 -7.44
CA ASN A 21 -17.50 6.42 -6.77
C ASN A 21 -17.88 5.38 -7.84
N PRO A 22 -17.30 4.17 -7.84
CA PRO A 22 -17.63 3.16 -8.84
C PRO A 22 -19.09 2.71 -8.80
N GLN A 23 -19.81 2.97 -7.70
CA GLN A 23 -21.21 2.60 -7.54
C GLN A 23 -22.19 3.74 -7.86
N THR A 24 -21.85 5.01 -7.56
CA THR A 24 -22.78 6.16 -7.73
C THR A 24 -22.30 7.21 -8.73
N GLY A 25 -21.04 7.15 -9.16
CA GLY A 25 -20.44 8.10 -10.12
C GLY A 25 -20.07 9.46 -9.53
N GLU A 26 -20.35 9.71 -8.25
CA GLU A 26 -20.06 10.98 -7.58
C GLU A 26 -18.56 11.21 -7.41
N GLU A 27 -18.12 12.45 -7.56
CA GLU A 27 -16.72 12.82 -7.37
C GLU A 27 -16.38 12.94 -5.88
N LEU A 28 -15.51 12.06 -5.42
CA LEU A 28 -15.00 12.02 -4.07
C LEU A 28 -13.53 12.44 -4.08
N GLN A 29 -13.16 13.35 -3.18
CA GLN A 29 -11.77 13.75 -3.02
C GLN A 29 -11.10 12.81 -2.01
N ILE A 30 -10.23 11.94 -2.52
CA ILE A 30 -9.48 11.00 -1.66
C ILE A 30 -8.21 11.72 -1.17
N PRO A 31 -8.03 11.88 0.15
CA PRO A 31 -6.86 12.56 0.71
C PRO A 31 -5.60 11.71 0.50
N ALA A 32 -4.44 12.38 0.51
CA ALA A 32 -3.16 11.69 0.44
C ALA A 32 -2.99 10.77 1.65
N LYS A 33 -2.64 9.50 1.41
CA LYS A 33 -2.48 8.52 2.48
C LYS A 33 -1.19 7.72 2.29
N LYS A 34 -0.51 7.48 3.41
CA LYS A 34 0.63 6.57 3.51
C LYS A 34 0.09 5.15 3.48
N VAL A 35 0.49 4.36 2.49
CA VAL A 35 0.08 2.96 2.36
C VAL A 35 1.32 2.08 2.53
N PRO A 36 1.29 1.08 3.45
CA PRO A 36 2.40 0.15 3.59
C PRO A 36 2.50 -0.71 2.32
N ASN A 37 3.70 -0.78 1.74
CA ASN A 37 3.99 -1.70 0.66
C ASN A 37 4.76 -2.91 1.21
N PHE A 38 4.33 -4.11 0.85
CA PHE A 38 5.06 -5.32 1.20
C PHE A 38 6.21 -5.54 0.22
N MET A 39 7.41 -5.78 0.75
CA MET A 39 8.59 -6.07 -0.05
C MET A 39 9.06 -7.50 0.28
N PRO A 40 8.87 -8.47 -0.62
CA PRO A 40 9.22 -9.86 -0.34
C PRO A 40 10.74 -10.00 -0.19
N ARG A 41 11.16 -10.67 0.89
CA ARG A 41 12.57 -10.99 1.17
C ARG A 41 13.05 -12.10 0.23
N LYS A 42 14.38 -12.21 0.10
CA LYS A 42 15.06 -13.12 -0.85
C LYS A 42 14.52 -14.56 -0.81
N GLY A 43 14.38 -15.14 0.39
CA GLY A 43 13.88 -16.50 0.55
C GLY A 43 12.45 -16.75 0.04
N LEU A 44 11.57 -15.73 0.08
CA LEU A 44 10.23 -15.85 -0.50
C LEU A 44 10.27 -15.76 -2.03
N ARG A 45 11.19 -14.97 -2.60
CA ARG A 45 11.35 -14.88 -4.06
C ARG A 45 11.96 -16.16 -4.66
N GLU A 46 12.89 -16.79 -3.95
CA GLU A 46 13.54 -18.04 -4.37
C GLU A 46 12.58 -19.24 -4.31
N ALA A 47 11.64 -19.26 -3.37
CA ALA A 47 10.64 -20.31 -3.23
C ALA A 47 9.50 -20.26 -4.27
N ILE A 48 9.34 -19.13 -4.98
CA ILE A 48 8.25 -18.90 -5.97
C ILE A 48 8.77 -18.98 -7.41
N LYS A 49 10.08 -19.25 -7.62
CA LYS A 49 10.69 -19.41 -8.95
C LYS A 49 10.57 -20.84 -9.43
#